data_AF-A0A4R8R041-F1
#
_entry.id   AF-A0A4R8R041-F1
#
_cell.length_a   1.000
_cell.length_b   1.000
_cell.length_c   1.000
_cell.angle_alpha   90.00
_cell.angle_beta   90.00
_cell.angle_gamma   90.00
#
_symmetry.space_group_name_H-M   'P 1'
#
loop_
_entity.id
_entity.type
_entity.pdbx_description
1 polymer ?
#
loop_
_entity_poly.entity_id
_entity_poly.type
_entity_poly.pdbx_seq_one_letter_code
_entity_poly.pdbx_strand_id
1 'polypeptide(L)'
;MKFTSNLTLLALALLPAVICGPIEYGICQSGCAAILRACYVPKGARWREEGGFPAPPSTKKCDDAFWDCQDRCEIVAYAPGL
;
A
#
# COMPACT_ATOMS: atom_id res chain seq x y z
N MET A 1 -28.47 -20.53 29.95
CA MET A 1 -27.11 -20.16 29.50
C MET A 1 -27.24 -19.14 28.37
N LYS A 2 -27.38 -17.85 28.68
CA LYS A 2 -27.48 -16.75 27.69
C LYS A 2 -26.56 -15.57 28.03
N PHE A 3 -26.17 -15.44 29.31
CA PHE A 3 -25.32 -14.36 29.82
C PHE A 3 -23.87 -14.41 29.32
N THR A 4 -23.31 -15.60 29.09
CA THR A 4 -21.95 -15.77 28.57
C THR A 4 -21.79 -15.26 27.13
N SER A 5 -22.83 -15.34 26.30
CA SER A 5 -22.80 -14.89 24.90
C SER A 5 -22.70 -13.37 24.75
N ASN A 6 -23.28 -12.61 25.68
CA ASN A 6 -23.25 -11.15 25.63
C ASN A 6 -21.91 -10.60 26.12
N LEU A 7 -21.27 -11.29 27.07
CA LEU A 7 -19.96 -10.91 27.61
C LEU A 7 -18.86 -11.09 26.56
N THR A 8 -18.94 -12.15 25.74
CA THR A 8 -18.03 -12.37 24.61
C THR A 8 -18.14 -11.30 23.54
N LEU A 9 -19.35 -10.82 23.23
CA LEU A 9 -19.55 -9.74 22.26
C LEU A 9 -19.02 -8.39 22.77
N LEU A 10 -19.20 -8.11 24.06
CA LEU A 10 -18.68 -6.90 24.68
C LEU A 10 -17.14 -6.88 24.73
N ALA A 11 -16.52 -8.04 24.99
CA ALA A 11 -15.07 -8.18 24.98
C ALA A 11 -14.46 -7.95 23.58
N LEU A 12 -15.15 -8.38 22.51
CA LEU A 12 -14.71 -8.17 21.13
C LEU A 12 -14.79 -6.69 20.71
N ALA A 13 -15.77 -5.95 21.22
CA ALA A 13 -15.94 -4.52 20.97
C ALA A 13 -14.90 -3.64 21.69
N LEU A 14 -14.17 -4.19 22.68
CA LEU A 14 -13.11 -3.52 23.44
C LEU A 14 -11.72 -3.78 22.87
N LEU A 15 -11.60 -4.63 21.84
CA LEU A 15 -10.33 -4.80 21.14
C LEU A 15 -10.00 -3.50 20.40
N PRO A 16 -8.79 -2.94 20.57
CA PRO A 16 -8.38 -1.80 19.77
C PRO A 16 -8.40 -2.24 18.30
N ALA A 17 -9.21 -1.58 17.49
CA ALA A 17 -9.08 -1.71 16.05
C ALA A 17 -7.65 -1.24 15.71
N VAL A 18 -6.82 -2.14 15.17
CA VAL A 18 -5.51 -1.75 14.63
C VAL A 18 -5.82 -0.99 13.34
N ILE A 19 -6.19 0.28 13.45
CA ILE A 19 -6.43 1.09 12.26
C ILE A 19 -5.06 1.32 11.64
N CYS A 20 -4.78 0.55 10.60
CA CYS A 20 -3.65 0.77 9.73
C CYS A 20 -3.80 2.21 9.18
N GLY A 21 -2.81 3.06 9.45
CA GLY A 21 -2.95 4.50 9.40
C GLY A 21 -2.12 5.16 8.29
N PRO A 22 -2.12 6.50 8.24
CA PRO A 22 -1.38 7.25 7.22
C PRO A 22 0.14 7.02 7.30
N ILE A 23 0.66 6.59 8.46
CA ILE A 23 2.08 6.28 8.64
C ILE A 23 2.42 4.97 7.91
N GLU A 24 1.63 3.92 8.13
CA GLU A 24 1.79 2.61 7.50
C GLU A 24 1.62 2.71 5.98
N TYR A 25 0.64 3.49 5.52
CA TYR A 25 0.49 3.84 4.11
C TYR A 25 1.76 4.50 3.55
N GLY A 26 2.31 5.49 4.26
CA GLY A 26 3.54 6.19 3.87
C GLY A 26 4.75 5.25 3.78
N ILE A 27 4.88 4.30 4.70
CA ILE A 27 5.94 3.29 4.68
C ILE A 27 5.77 2.39 3.46
N CYS A 28 4.55 1.90 3.18
CA CYS A 28 4.27 1.06 2.01
C CYS A 28 4.59 1.80 0.69
N GLN A 29 4.11 3.04 0.56
CA GLN A 29 4.41 3.95 -0.54
C GLN A 29 5.91 4.13 -0.77
N SER A 30 6.69 4.31 0.30
CA SER A 30 8.14 4.46 0.22
C SER A 30 8.83 3.21 -0.35
N GLY A 31 8.32 2.03 0.00
CA GLY A 31 8.78 0.74 -0.53
C GLY A 31 8.49 0.60 -2.03
N CYS A 32 7.26 0.91 -2.45
CA CYS A 32 6.90 0.89 -3.87
C CYS A 32 7.78 1.86 -4.69
N ALA A 33 8.08 3.05 -4.15
CA ALA A 33 8.97 4.01 -4.80
C ALA A 33 10.44 3.53 -4.86
N ALA A 34 10.90 2.70 -3.92
CA ALA A 34 12.22 2.07 -3.99
C ALA A 34 12.29 1.03 -5.12
N ILE A 35 11.26 0.19 -5.26
CA ILE A 35 11.14 -0.79 -6.35
C ILE A 35 11.13 -0.09 -7.71
N LEU A 36 10.35 0.98 -7.84
CA LEU A 36 10.28 1.77 -9.06
C LEU A 36 11.65 2.32 -9.46
N ARG A 37 12.38 2.93 -8.52
CA ARG A 37 13.74 3.42 -8.76
C ARG A 37 14.69 2.29 -9.17
N ALA A 38 14.63 1.14 -8.51
CA ALA A 38 15.44 -0.02 -8.87
C ALA A 38 15.15 -0.54 -10.29
N CYS A 39 13.92 -0.39 -10.79
CA CYS A 39 13.54 -0.75 -12.15
C CYS A 39 14.00 0.28 -13.20
N TYR A 40 13.98 1.58 -12.86
CA TYR A 40 14.35 2.69 -13.74
C TYR A 40 15.87 2.85 -13.90
N VAL A 41 16.65 2.67 -12.82
CA VAL A 41 18.11 2.90 -12.82
C VAL A 41 18.86 2.08 -13.89
N PRO A 42 18.63 0.76 -14.05
CA PRO A 42 19.29 -0.03 -15.10
C PRO A 42 18.91 0.37 -16.52
N LYS A 43 17.80 1.10 -16.68
CA LYS A 43 17.30 1.59 -17.97
C LYS A 43 17.86 2.97 -18.32
N GLY A 44 18.69 3.56 -17.46
CA GLY A 44 19.17 4.94 -17.61
C GLY A 44 18.04 5.98 -17.49
N ALA A 45 16.90 5.57 -16.93
CA ALA A 45 15.66 6.32 -16.87
C ALA A 45 15.50 6.97 -15.49
N ARG A 46 14.76 8.08 -15.44
CA ARG A 46 14.33 8.70 -14.18
C ARG A 46 12.84 8.97 -14.22
N TRP A 47 12.15 8.53 -13.18
CA TRP A 47 10.70 8.64 -13.09
C TRP A 47 10.27 10.11 -13.14
N ARG A 48 9.27 10.42 -13.97
CA ARG A 48 8.77 11.78 -14.28
C ARG A 48 9.75 12.76 -14.94
N GLU A 49 11.05 12.49 -14.99
CA GLU A 49 11.99 13.26 -15.82
C GLU A 49 11.81 12.96 -17.32
N GLU A 50 11.26 11.77 -17.66
CA GLU A 50 10.95 11.39 -19.05
C GLU A 50 9.76 12.17 -19.66
N GLY A 51 9.15 13.10 -18.92
CA GLY A 51 8.41 14.22 -19.50
C GLY A 51 7.09 13.91 -20.23
N GLY A 52 6.50 12.72 -20.12
CA GLY A 52 5.22 12.46 -20.79
C GLY A 52 4.49 11.22 -20.31
N PHE A 53 3.20 11.38 -20.08
CA PHE A 53 2.25 10.27 -20.14
C PHE A 53 1.84 10.08 -21.61
N PRO A 54 1.86 8.86 -22.15
CA PRO A 54 2.24 7.61 -21.51
C PRO A 54 3.76 7.44 -21.41
N ALA A 55 4.21 6.71 -20.38
CA ALA A 55 5.61 6.39 -20.19
C ALA A 55 6.20 5.63 -21.39
N PRO A 56 7.49 5.83 -21.70
CA PRO A 56 8.20 5.07 -22.72
C PRO A 56 7.97 3.56 -22.59
N PRO A 57 7.91 2.79 -23.69
CA PRO A 57 7.72 1.34 -23.63
C PRO A 57 8.79 0.63 -22.77
N SER A 58 9.99 1.20 -22.69
CA SER A 58 11.09 0.71 -21.86
C SER A 58 10.78 0.77 -20.35
N THR A 59 9.99 1.75 -19.90
CA THR A 59 9.69 2.03 -18.49
C THR A 59 8.24 1.74 -18.09
N LYS A 60 7.33 1.53 -19.05
CA LYS A 60 5.91 1.22 -18.79
C LYS A 60 5.71 0.09 -17.77
N LYS A 61 6.46 -1.02 -17.88
CA LYS A 61 6.35 -2.14 -16.91
C LYS A 61 6.75 -1.76 -15.49
N CYS A 62 7.67 -0.80 -15.33
CA CYS A 62 8.07 -0.31 -14.02
C CYS A 62 6.94 0.54 -13.40
N ASP A 63 6.28 1.38 -14.21
CA ASP A 63 5.11 2.15 -13.76
C ASP A 63 3.92 1.25 -13.42
N ASP A 64 3.61 0.26 -14.26
CA ASP A 64 2.53 -0.71 -13.99
C ASP A 64 2.79 -1.44 -12.66
N ALA A 65 4.03 -1.91 -12.42
CA ALA A 65 4.40 -2.57 -11.17
C ALA A 65 4.34 -1.63 -9.94
N PHE A 66 4.62 -0.34 -10.13
CA PHE A 66 4.47 0.64 -9.07
C PHE A 66 3.00 0.85 -8.72
N TRP A 67 2.12 1.03 -9.70
CA TRP A 67 0.68 1.20 -9.44
C TRP A 67 0.05 -0.04 -8.81
N ASP A 68 0.36 -1.24 -9.29
CA ASP A 68 -0.07 -2.50 -8.66
C ASP A 68 0.40 -2.62 -7.20
N CYS A 69 1.57 -2.07 -6.87
CA CYS A 69 2.07 -1.99 -5.50
C CYS A 69 1.28 -0.97 -4.67
N GLN A 70 0.93 0.18 -5.26
CA GLN A 70 0.14 1.22 -4.58
C GLN A 70 -1.28 0.79 -4.26
N ASP A 71 -1.92 0.04 -5.15
CA ASP A 71 -3.26 -0.51 -4.92
C ASP A 71 -3.28 -1.43 -3.69
N ARG A 72 -2.15 -2.10 -3.39
CA ARG A 72 -1.99 -2.88 -2.15
C ARG A 72 -1.72 -2.00 -0.94
N CYS A 73 -1.00 -0.88 -1.11
CA CYS A 73 -0.83 0.09 -0.04
C CYS A 73 -2.15 0.72 0.38
N GLU A 74 -3.12 0.85 -0.52
CA GLU A 74 -4.47 1.31 -0.16
C GLU A 74 -5.15 0.40 0.87
N ILE A 75 -4.91 -0.92 0.80
CA ILE A 75 -5.36 -1.87 1.83
C ILE A 75 -4.71 -1.52 3.17
N VAL A 76 -3.44 -1.12 3.19
CA VAL A 76 -2.72 -0.67 4.40
C VAL A 76 -3.24 0.67 4.92
N ALA A 77 -3.95 1.46 4.11
CA ALA A 77 -4.55 2.73 4.56
C ALA A 77 -5.96 2.55 5.13
N TYR A 78 -6.72 1.56 4.63
CA TYR A 78 -8.15 1.44 4.92
C TYR A 78 -8.57 0.11 5.54
N ALA A 79 -7.70 -0.91 5.56
CA ALA A 79 -8.03 -2.16 6.24
C ALA A 79 -7.98 -1.94 7.76
N PRO A 80 -9.08 -2.18 8.49
CA PRO A 80 -8.97 -2.40 9.91
C PRO A 80 -8.11 -3.65 10.10
N GLY A 81 -6.99 -3.50 10.80
CA GLY A 81 -6.07 -4.58 11.10
C GLY A 81 -6.83 -5.73 11.74
N LEU A 82 -6.77 -6.87 11.06
CA LEU A 82 -7.30 -8.16 11.49
C LEU A 82 -6.61 -8.63 12.78
#